data_AF-A0A948RIV9-F1
#
_entry.id   AF-A0A948RIV9-F1
#
_cell.length_a   1.000
_cell.length_b   1.000
_cell.length_c   1.000
_cell.angle_alpha   90.00
_cell.angle_beta   90.00
_cell.angle_gamma   90.00
#
_symmetry.space_group_name_H-M   'P 1'
#
loop_
_entity.id
_entity.type
_entity.pdbx_description
1 polymer ?
#
loop_
_entity_poly.entity_id
_entity_poly.type
_entity_poly.pdbx_seq_one_letter_code
_entity_poly.pdbx_strand_id
1 'polypeptide(L)'
;KESETLRRLFAEYKIYAQHGDLYDSFNYSKDKGRDAATLGDAFAVEVLNRFPVEAQQRLGKELPKGILDSLSELVNVRPALATPLWISSQLRQNNISPADQKKIKEVWDEMGNEFLALPFVREADRKYKFDLVDGLELIVKLTDRFSFKNIDDVVVWMRKQFWSEELTFAKHALREHAFLNRSAQFIVYGHTHHHEIVPLDSIPTTPHPTNQMYLNSGTWHTYYDLAVFKPEEQKFIPYQVLTYLSFFKDDERDGRRFEAWSGAFSE
;
A
#
# COMPACT_ATOMS: atom_id res chain seq x y z
N LYS A 1 3.64 22.62 -8.73
CA LYS A 1 4.74 23.18 -7.90
C LYS A 1 4.22 23.37 -6.49
N GLU A 2 4.99 22.98 -5.48
CA GLU A 2 4.61 23.15 -4.07
C GLU A 2 4.46 24.63 -3.70
N SER A 3 3.54 24.94 -2.80
CA SER A 3 3.29 26.31 -2.33
C SER A 3 4.51 26.89 -1.63
N GLU A 4 4.91 28.11 -1.97
CA GLU A 4 6.02 28.80 -1.29
C GLU A 4 5.77 28.96 0.21
N THR A 5 4.51 29.16 0.61
CA THR A 5 4.11 29.23 2.01
C THR A 5 4.37 27.91 2.72
N LEU A 6 4.01 26.78 2.11
CA LEU A 6 4.22 25.45 2.69
C LEU A 6 5.72 25.16 2.84
N ARG A 7 6.50 25.47 1.79
CA ARG A 7 7.96 25.30 1.82
C ARG A 7 8.61 26.11 2.93
N ARG A 8 8.16 27.36 3.14
CA ARG A 8 8.63 28.21 4.24
C ARG A 8 8.29 27.60 5.59
N LEU A 9 7.05 27.15 5.79
CA LEU A 9 6.63 26.50 7.03
C LEU A 9 7.47 25.26 7.31
N PHE A 10 7.64 24.36 6.34
CA PHE A 10 8.48 23.18 6.50
C PHE A 10 9.93 23.53 6.91
N ALA A 11 10.53 24.54 6.29
CA ALA A 11 11.87 24.99 6.67
C ALA A 11 11.94 25.58 8.10
N GLU A 12 10.90 26.33 8.52
CA GLU A 12 10.81 26.89 9.88
C GLU A 12 10.66 25.79 10.95
N TYR A 13 9.86 24.76 10.66
CA TYR A 13 9.61 23.63 11.57
C TYR A 13 10.64 22.51 11.44
N LYS A 14 11.64 22.64 10.55
CA LYS A 14 12.66 21.62 10.25
C LYS A 14 12.06 20.29 9.76
N ILE A 15 11.04 20.40 8.91
CA ILE A 15 10.34 19.28 8.29
C ILE A 15 10.77 19.17 6.83
N TYR A 16 10.94 17.94 6.36
CA TYR A 16 10.90 17.58 4.96
C TYR A 16 9.75 16.58 4.80
N ALA A 17 8.80 16.85 3.92
CA ALA A 17 7.65 15.98 3.71
C ALA A 17 7.47 15.64 2.23
N GLN A 18 7.15 14.39 1.94
CA GLN A 18 6.88 13.89 0.59
C GLN A 18 5.92 12.70 0.65
N HIS A 19 5.23 12.36 -0.45
CA HIS A 19 4.26 11.26 -0.39
C HIS A 19 4.94 9.88 -0.21
N GLY A 20 6.08 9.63 -0.86
CA GLY A 20 6.84 8.37 -0.76
C GLY A 20 6.62 7.42 -1.95
N ASP A 21 5.54 7.62 -2.72
CA ASP A 21 5.27 6.95 -4.00
C ASP A 21 6.46 6.92 -4.97
N LEU A 22 7.35 7.91 -4.93
CA LEU A 22 8.53 7.97 -5.78
C LEU A 22 9.51 6.79 -5.65
N TYR A 23 9.38 6.01 -4.58
CA TYR A 23 10.14 4.79 -4.33
C TYR A 23 9.41 3.53 -4.79
N ASP A 24 8.16 3.66 -5.22
CA ASP A 24 7.32 2.60 -5.73
C ASP A 24 7.14 2.76 -7.25
N SER A 25 7.81 1.91 -8.03
CA SER A 25 7.74 1.97 -9.50
C SER A 25 6.37 1.58 -10.06
N PHE A 26 5.52 0.91 -9.27
CA PHE A 26 4.15 0.60 -9.68
C PHE A 26 3.26 1.84 -9.64
N ASN A 27 3.47 2.71 -8.65
CA ASN A 27 2.69 3.91 -8.38
C ASN A 27 3.40 5.23 -8.73
N TYR A 28 4.62 5.19 -9.27
CA TYR A 28 5.32 6.40 -9.73
C TYR A 28 6.25 6.15 -10.92
N SER A 29 6.14 7.01 -11.94
CA SER A 29 7.05 7.02 -13.08
C SER A 29 8.09 8.15 -12.95
N LYS A 30 9.36 7.79 -12.72
CA LYS A 30 10.45 8.78 -12.65
C LYS A 30 10.64 9.55 -13.95
N ASP A 31 10.50 8.88 -15.09
CA ASP A 31 10.72 9.48 -16.41
C ASP A 31 9.59 10.44 -16.81
N LYS A 32 8.34 10.11 -16.44
CA LYS A 32 7.16 10.91 -16.81
C LYS A 32 6.76 11.92 -15.73
N GLY A 33 7.24 11.74 -14.50
CA GLY A 33 6.91 12.59 -13.36
C GLY A 33 5.55 12.30 -12.73
N ARG A 34 5.19 13.11 -11.74
CA ARG A 34 4.02 12.91 -10.86
C ARG A 34 2.67 13.07 -11.57
N ASP A 35 2.60 13.84 -12.64
CA ASP A 35 1.34 14.13 -13.34
C ASP A 35 0.97 13.02 -14.36
N ALA A 36 1.79 11.98 -14.47
CA ALA A 36 1.56 10.87 -15.40
C ALA A 36 0.86 9.70 -14.69
N ALA A 37 -0.11 9.09 -15.38
CA ALA A 37 -0.73 7.86 -14.94
C ALA A 37 0.29 6.71 -14.86
N THR A 38 0.10 5.86 -13.86
CA THR A 38 0.97 4.73 -13.52
C THR A 38 0.26 3.40 -13.70
N LEU A 39 1.01 2.29 -13.61
CA LEU A 39 0.40 0.95 -13.65
C LEU A 39 -0.54 0.73 -12.47
N GLY A 40 -0.21 1.27 -11.30
CA GLY A 40 -1.06 1.25 -10.12
C GLY A 40 -2.38 1.96 -10.33
N ASP A 41 -2.37 3.14 -10.95
CA ASP A 41 -3.61 3.88 -11.28
C ASP A 41 -4.50 3.06 -12.23
N ALA A 42 -3.92 2.52 -13.30
CA ALA A 42 -4.65 1.70 -14.25
C ALA A 42 -5.20 0.42 -13.58
N PHE A 43 -4.42 -0.24 -12.72
CA PHE A 43 -4.87 -1.42 -12.00
C PHE A 43 -6.00 -1.12 -11.00
N ALA A 44 -5.91 0.01 -10.29
CA ALA A 44 -6.96 0.44 -9.38
C ALA A 44 -8.28 0.69 -10.12
N VAL A 45 -8.25 1.33 -11.29
CA VAL A 45 -9.46 1.63 -12.08
C VAL A 45 -9.99 0.40 -12.80
N GLU A 46 -9.15 -0.27 -13.58
CA GLU A 46 -9.57 -1.32 -14.51
C GLU A 46 -9.79 -2.67 -13.84
N VAL A 47 -9.17 -2.89 -12.67
CA VAL A 47 -9.29 -4.16 -11.92
C VAL A 47 -9.99 -3.94 -10.59
N LEU A 48 -9.39 -3.22 -9.64
CA LEU A 48 -9.86 -3.19 -8.26
C LEU A 48 -11.24 -2.54 -8.10
N ASN A 49 -11.47 -1.39 -8.74
CA ASN A 49 -12.74 -0.67 -8.66
C ASN A 49 -13.83 -1.30 -9.53
N ARG A 50 -13.45 -1.83 -10.70
CA ARG A 50 -14.41 -2.43 -11.63
C ARG A 50 -14.88 -3.81 -11.17
N PHE A 51 -14.06 -4.57 -10.45
CA PHE A 51 -14.38 -5.95 -10.07
C PHE A 51 -15.65 -6.09 -9.21
N PRO A 52 -15.86 -5.34 -8.13
CA PRO A 52 -17.10 -5.43 -7.36
C PRO A 52 -18.33 -5.08 -8.21
N VAL A 53 -18.19 -4.14 -9.15
CA VAL A 53 -19.28 -3.74 -10.07
C VAL A 53 -19.64 -4.89 -11.01
N GLU A 54 -18.65 -5.51 -11.65
CA GLU A 54 -18.85 -6.66 -12.55
C GLU A 54 -19.40 -7.87 -11.80
N ALA A 55 -18.87 -8.17 -10.61
CA ALA A 55 -19.36 -9.24 -9.75
C ALA A 55 -20.83 -9.01 -9.34
N GLN A 56 -21.19 -7.79 -8.96
CA GLN A 56 -22.58 -7.41 -8.62
C GLN A 56 -23.51 -7.53 -9.82
N GLN A 57 -23.08 -7.10 -11.01
CA GLN A 57 -23.90 -7.17 -12.23
C GLN A 57 -24.16 -8.62 -12.67
N ARG A 58 -23.13 -9.46 -12.65
CA ARG A 58 -23.21 -10.84 -13.15
C ARG A 58 -23.77 -11.81 -12.12
N LEU A 59 -23.43 -11.64 -10.83
CA LEU A 59 -23.65 -12.63 -9.78
C LEU A 59 -24.46 -12.09 -8.58
N GLY A 60 -24.93 -10.84 -8.63
CA GLY A 60 -25.55 -10.17 -7.49
C GLY A 60 -26.82 -10.80 -6.93
N LYS A 61 -27.51 -11.65 -7.70
CA LYS A 61 -28.68 -12.43 -7.24
C LYS A 61 -28.29 -13.76 -6.60
N GLU A 62 -27.09 -14.24 -6.87
CA GLU A 62 -26.59 -15.54 -6.44
C GLU A 62 -25.72 -15.41 -5.19
N LEU A 63 -24.98 -14.29 -5.08
CA LEU A 63 -24.06 -14.06 -3.97
C LEU A 63 -24.74 -13.40 -2.78
N PRO A 64 -24.37 -13.80 -1.54
CA PRO A 64 -24.79 -13.08 -0.34
C PRO A 64 -24.35 -11.62 -0.41
N LYS A 65 -25.23 -10.70 0.01
CA LYS A 65 -24.94 -9.26 0.03
C LYS A 65 -23.62 -8.94 0.75
N GLY A 66 -23.35 -9.60 1.88
CA GLY A 66 -22.12 -9.39 2.64
C GLY A 66 -20.83 -9.70 1.85
N ILE A 67 -20.87 -10.60 0.86
CA ILE A 67 -19.72 -10.80 -0.04
C ILE A 67 -19.53 -9.61 -0.96
N LEU A 68 -20.60 -9.10 -1.55
CA LEU A 68 -20.54 -7.96 -2.48
C LEU A 68 -20.07 -6.70 -1.77
N ASP A 69 -20.57 -6.45 -0.56
CA ASP A 69 -20.11 -5.38 0.33
C ASP A 69 -18.63 -5.57 0.69
N SER A 70 -18.18 -6.81 0.95
CA SER A 70 -16.75 -7.08 1.17
C SER A 70 -15.93 -6.75 -0.09
N LEU A 71 -16.35 -7.19 -1.28
CA LEU A 71 -15.63 -6.94 -2.52
C LEU A 71 -15.49 -5.44 -2.86
N SER A 72 -16.32 -4.55 -2.32
CA SER A 72 -16.07 -3.10 -2.48
C SER A 72 -14.85 -2.58 -1.70
N GLU A 73 -14.32 -3.35 -0.76
CA GLU A 73 -13.17 -2.99 0.08
C GLU A 73 -11.82 -3.41 -0.54
N LEU A 74 -11.80 -3.94 -1.77
CA LEU A 74 -10.55 -4.44 -2.40
C LEU A 74 -9.46 -3.38 -2.52
N VAL A 75 -9.86 -2.12 -2.71
CA VAL A 75 -8.92 -0.98 -2.77
C VAL A 75 -8.19 -0.72 -1.46
N ASN A 76 -8.62 -1.33 -0.35
CA ASN A 76 -8.00 -1.24 0.96
C ASN A 76 -7.04 -2.41 1.23
N VAL A 77 -7.02 -3.45 0.39
CA VAL A 77 -6.09 -4.57 0.52
C VAL A 77 -4.68 -4.13 0.15
N ARG A 78 -3.71 -4.35 1.05
CA ARG A 78 -2.30 -3.97 0.84
C ARG A 78 -1.35 -5.14 1.10
N PRO A 79 -0.30 -5.32 0.26
CA PRO A 79 -0.09 -4.63 -1.02
C PRO A 79 -1.23 -4.94 -2.01
N ALA A 80 -1.49 -4.07 -2.99
CA ALA A 80 -2.61 -4.24 -3.94
C ALA A 80 -2.57 -5.59 -4.68
N LEU A 81 -1.37 -6.15 -4.82
CA LEU A 81 -1.11 -7.46 -5.41
C LEU A 81 -1.61 -8.64 -4.55
N ALA A 82 -1.98 -8.41 -3.29
CA ALA A 82 -2.54 -9.44 -2.39
C ALA A 82 -4.04 -9.68 -2.61
N THR A 83 -4.67 -8.86 -3.45
CA THR A 83 -6.12 -8.84 -3.68
C THR A 83 -6.72 -10.23 -3.98
N PRO A 84 -6.15 -11.07 -4.87
CA PRO A 84 -6.69 -12.42 -5.10
C PRO A 84 -6.73 -13.32 -3.87
N LEU A 85 -5.69 -13.25 -3.02
CA LEU A 85 -5.62 -14.05 -1.80
C LEU A 85 -6.70 -13.60 -0.82
N TRP A 86 -6.89 -12.29 -0.72
CA TRP A 86 -7.95 -11.70 0.10
C TRP A 86 -9.34 -12.12 -0.38
N ILE A 87 -9.63 -12.03 -1.69
CA ILE A 87 -10.90 -12.51 -2.27
C ILE A 87 -11.12 -13.98 -1.91
N SER A 88 -10.12 -14.82 -2.17
CA SER A 88 -10.17 -16.26 -1.87
C SER A 88 -10.49 -16.53 -0.40
N SER A 89 -9.92 -15.73 0.51
CA SER A 89 -10.22 -15.80 1.94
C SER A 89 -11.69 -15.46 2.24
N GLN A 90 -12.20 -14.34 1.70
CA GLN A 90 -13.59 -13.93 1.90
C GLN A 90 -14.58 -15.02 1.45
N LEU A 91 -14.33 -15.63 0.29
CA LEU A 91 -15.18 -16.69 -0.23
C LEU A 91 -15.21 -17.93 0.67
N ARG A 92 -14.06 -18.32 1.22
CA ARG A 92 -13.98 -19.46 2.15
C ARG A 92 -14.65 -19.16 3.48
N GLN A 93 -14.36 -18.00 4.09
CA GLN A 93 -14.89 -17.64 5.40
C GLN A 93 -16.43 -17.50 5.39
N ASN A 94 -17.00 -17.11 4.26
CA ASN A 94 -18.45 -16.99 4.07
C ASN A 94 -19.11 -18.26 3.49
N ASN A 95 -18.40 -19.39 3.45
CA ASN A 95 -18.91 -20.68 2.97
C ASN A 95 -19.55 -20.63 1.58
N ILE A 96 -18.99 -19.83 0.67
CA ILE A 96 -19.49 -19.71 -0.71
C ILE A 96 -19.30 -21.04 -1.44
N SER A 97 -20.32 -21.45 -2.20
CA SER A 97 -20.31 -22.74 -2.89
C SER A 97 -19.15 -22.82 -3.90
N PRO A 98 -18.52 -23.98 -4.12
CA PRO A 98 -17.45 -24.11 -5.12
C PRO A 98 -17.86 -23.67 -6.53
N ALA A 99 -19.15 -23.83 -6.88
CA ALA A 99 -19.68 -23.39 -8.17
C ALA A 99 -19.67 -21.85 -8.29
N ASP A 100 -20.06 -21.14 -7.24
CA ASP A 100 -20.09 -19.68 -7.25
C ASP A 100 -18.69 -19.09 -7.09
N GLN A 101 -17.81 -19.74 -6.32
CA GLN A 101 -16.38 -19.39 -6.29
C GLN A 101 -15.76 -19.43 -7.68
N LYS A 102 -16.11 -20.45 -8.48
CA LYS A 102 -15.63 -20.57 -9.86
C LYS A 102 -16.12 -19.40 -10.72
N LYS A 103 -17.40 -19.04 -10.63
CA LYS A 103 -17.95 -17.89 -11.38
C LYS A 103 -17.26 -16.57 -11.01
N ILE A 104 -17.02 -16.32 -9.73
CA ILE A 104 -16.31 -15.12 -9.26
C ILE A 104 -14.88 -15.08 -9.82
N LYS A 105 -14.20 -16.24 -9.82
CA LYS A 105 -12.88 -16.38 -10.41
C LYS A 105 -12.90 -16.08 -11.91
N GLU A 106 -13.89 -16.58 -12.63
CA GLU A 106 -14.03 -16.31 -14.07
C GLU A 106 -14.15 -14.80 -14.34
N VAL A 107 -14.88 -14.04 -13.52
CA VAL A 107 -14.92 -12.57 -13.61
C VAL A 107 -13.54 -11.95 -13.38
N TRP A 108 -12.81 -12.40 -12.35
CA TRP A 108 -11.48 -11.88 -12.02
C TRP A 108 -10.48 -12.15 -13.16
N ASP A 109 -10.45 -13.38 -13.66
CA ASP A 109 -9.55 -13.79 -14.73
C ASP A 109 -9.82 -13.01 -16.01
N GLU A 110 -11.10 -12.83 -16.39
CA GLU A 110 -11.50 -12.04 -17.56
C GLU A 110 -10.99 -10.61 -17.45
N MET A 111 -11.25 -9.95 -16.32
CA MET A 111 -10.81 -8.58 -16.09
C MET A 111 -9.29 -8.44 -16.07
N GLY A 112 -8.60 -9.38 -15.46
CA GLY A 112 -7.14 -9.37 -15.48
C GLY A 112 -6.58 -9.58 -16.89
N ASN A 113 -7.18 -10.46 -17.70
CA ASN A 113 -6.79 -10.64 -19.10
C ASN A 113 -7.04 -9.35 -19.93
N GLU A 114 -8.16 -8.67 -19.71
CA GLU A 114 -8.46 -7.38 -20.32
C GLU A 114 -7.42 -6.33 -19.93
N PHE A 115 -7.07 -6.26 -18.64
CA PHE A 115 -6.04 -5.35 -18.13
C PHE A 115 -4.67 -5.59 -18.78
N LEU A 116 -4.22 -6.85 -18.83
CA LEU A 116 -2.95 -7.21 -19.51
C LEU A 116 -2.99 -6.96 -21.03
N ALA A 117 -4.18 -6.92 -21.63
CA ALA A 117 -4.35 -6.60 -23.04
C ALA A 117 -4.26 -5.09 -23.34
N LEU A 118 -4.38 -4.22 -22.34
CA LEU A 118 -4.34 -2.77 -22.55
C LEU A 118 -3.00 -2.33 -23.16
N PRO A 119 -3.02 -1.49 -24.22
CA PRO A 119 -1.79 -0.97 -24.81
C PRO A 119 -0.88 -0.27 -23.80
N PHE A 120 -1.47 0.47 -22.84
CA PHE A 120 -0.76 1.14 -21.76
C PHE A 120 0.05 0.16 -20.89
N VAL A 121 -0.55 -0.98 -20.54
CA VAL A 121 0.08 -2.03 -19.71
C VAL A 121 1.19 -2.73 -20.50
N ARG A 122 0.92 -3.09 -21.76
CA ARG A 122 1.91 -3.72 -22.65
C ARG A 122 3.10 -2.81 -22.98
N GLU A 123 2.92 -1.50 -22.98
CA GLU A 123 4.03 -0.55 -23.18
C GLU A 123 4.91 -0.46 -21.93
N ALA A 124 4.31 -0.50 -20.73
CA ALA A 124 5.04 -0.48 -19.47
C ALA A 124 5.90 -1.73 -19.26
N ASP A 125 5.42 -2.89 -19.71
CA ASP A 125 6.12 -4.19 -19.72
C ASP A 125 7.52 -4.12 -20.37
N ARG A 126 7.70 -3.28 -21.39
CA ARG A 126 9.00 -3.16 -22.09
C ARG A 126 10.03 -2.33 -21.34
N LYS A 127 9.61 -1.46 -20.40
CA LYS A 127 10.49 -0.48 -19.73
C LYS A 127 10.98 -0.93 -18.35
N TYR A 128 10.24 -1.80 -17.68
CA TYR A 128 10.56 -2.25 -16.33
C TYR A 128 10.82 -3.76 -16.37
N LYS A 129 12.10 -4.14 -16.34
CA LYS A 129 12.59 -5.53 -16.44
C LYS A 129 11.64 -6.53 -15.75
N PHE A 130 10.96 -7.36 -16.54
CA PHE A 130 10.31 -8.67 -16.30
C PHE A 130 9.63 -8.97 -14.95
N ASP A 131 10.14 -8.57 -13.78
CA ASP A 131 9.68 -9.03 -12.48
C ASP A 131 8.25 -8.59 -12.10
N LEU A 132 7.84 -7.36 -12.47
CA LEU A 132 6.54 -6.82 -12.02
C LEU A 132 5.38 -7.27 -12.90
N VAL A 133 5.60 -7.39 -14.22
CA VAL A 133 4.58 -7.89 -15.14
C VAL A 133 4.44 -9.41 -15.03
N ASP A 134 5.53 -10.16 -14.81
CA ASP A 134 5.43 -11.59 -14.52
C ASP A 134 4.66 -11.85 -13.21
N GLY A 135 4.86 -10.99 -12.20
CA GLY A 135 4.06 -10.98 -10.97
C GLY A 135 2.58 -10.66 -11.23
N LEU A 136 2.29 -9.62 -12.03
CA LEU A 136 0.92 -9.29 -12.44
C LEU A 136 0.28 -10.41 -13.24
N GLU A 137 0.99 -11.04 -14.17
CA GLU A 137 0.51 -12.19 -14.93
C GLU A 137 0.21 -13.37 -14.02
N LEU A 138 1.06 -13.65 -13.01
CA LEU A 138 0.84 -14.74 -12.05
C LEU A 138 -0.36 -14.48 -11.12
N ILE A 139 -0.61 -13.21 -10.79
CA ILE A 139 -1.72 -12.75 -9.94
C ILE A 139 -3.05 -12.66 -10.71
N VAL A 140 -2.99 -12.23 -11.96
CA VAL A 140 -4.12 -12.15 -12.89
C VAL A 140 -4.52 -13.53 -13.38
N LYS A 141 -3.55 -14.30 -13.87
CA LYS A 141 -3.75 -15.67 -14.33
C LYS A 141 -3.59 -16.59 -13.12
N LEU A 142 -4.54 -16.54 -12.20
CA LEU A 142 -4.73 -17.56 -11.17
C LEU A 142 -4.87 -18.93 -11.87
N THR A 143 -3.75 -19.54 -12.23
CA THR A 143 -3.70 -20.61 -13.23
C THR A 143 -4.41 -21.84 -12.68
N ASP A 144 -5.54 -22.21 -13.30
CA ASP A 144 -6.20 -23.52 -13.49
C ASP A 144 -6.23 -24.58 -12.36
N ARG A 145 -5.71 -24.28 -11.17
CA ARG A 145 -5.51 -25.21 -10.06
C ARG A 145 -5.85 -24.54 -8.75
N PHE A 146 -7.13 -24.19 -8.59
CA PHE A 146 -7.77 -24.13 -7.28
C PHE A 146 -7.79 -25.53 -6.64
N SER A 147 -6.61 -26.06 -6.33
CA SER A 147 -6.38 -26.88 -5.15
C SER A 147 -5.55 -25.98 -4.25
N PHE A 148 -6.12 -25.60 -3.11
CA PHE A 148 -5.58 -24.68 -2.12
C PHE A 148 -4.24 -25.13 -1.47
N LYS A 149 -3.47 -26.02 -2.10
CA LYS A 149 -2.21 -26.61 -1.59
C LYS A 149 -0.93 -25.91 -2.03
N ASN A 150 -0.92 -25.15 -3.13
CA ASN A 150 0.29 -24.45 -3.61
C ASN A 150 0.26 -22.93 -3.31
N ILE A 151 -0.70 -22.52 -2.47
CA ILE A 151 -0.86 -21.14 -1.99
C ILE A 151 0.36 -20.67 -1.19
N ASP A 152 1.05 -21.59 -0.54
CA ASP A 152 2.25 -21.30 0.25
C ASP A 152 3.33 -20.64 -0.60
N ASP A 153 3.47 -21.02 -1.88
CA ASP A 153 4.46 -20.42 -2.78
C ASP A 153 4.12 -18.95 -3.10
N VAL A 154 2.84 -18.62 -3.26
CA VAL A 154 2.38 -17.23 -3.50
C VAL A 154 2.55 -16.41 -2.23
N VAL A 155 2.15 -16.94 -1.07
CA VAL A 155 2.35 -16.27 0.23
C VAL A 155 3.83 -16.06 0.49
N VAL A 156 4.69 -17.05 0.23
CA VAL A 156 6.15 -16.95 0.38
C VAL A 156 6.75 -15.96 -0.62
N TRP A 157 6.31 -15.94 -1.87
CA TRP A 157 6.72 -14.92 -2.85
C TRP A 157 6.31 -13.53 -2.38
N MET A 158 5.08 -13.35 -1.88
CA MET A 158 4.64 -12.07 -1.34
C MET A 158 5.43 -11.66 -0.09
N ARG A 159 5.74 -12.62 0.80
CA ARG A 159 6.59 -12.36 1.97
C ARG A 159 7.97 -11.87 1.56
N LYS A 160 8.59 -12.56 0.59
CA LYS A 160 9.95 -12.26 0.10
C LYS A 160 10.02 -10.96 -0.69
N GLN A 161 9.00 -10.67 -1.50
CA GLN A 161 9.01 -9.54 -2.41
C GLN A 161 8.43 -8.26 -1.79
N PHE A 162 7.48 -8.37 -0.86
CA PHE A 162 6.80 -7.20 -0.28
C PHE A 162 6.94 -7.05 1.23
N TRP A 163 7.23 -8.11 1.99
CA TRP A 163 7.28 -8.02 3.47
C TRP A 163 8.66 -8.08 4.11
N SER A 164 9.70 -8.62 3.45
CA SER A 164 11.01 -8.77 4.13
C SER A 164 11.95 -7.58 4.03
N GLU A 165 11.80 -6.64 3.08
CA GLU A 165 12.76 -5.53 2.94
C GLU A 165 12.19 -4.12 2.62
N GLU A 166 10.90 -3.97 2.28
CA GLU A 166 10.32 -2.71 1.77
C GLU A 166 9.19 -2.07 2.62
N LEU A 167 8.86 -2.61 3.79
CA LEU A 167 7.82 -2.01 4.65
C LEU A 167 8.20 -0.63 5.18
N THR A 168 9.51 -0.39 5.38
CA THR A 168 10.04 0.87 5.89
C THR A 168 10.74 1.67 4.80
N PHE A 169 10.32 2.93 4.63
CA PHE A 169 11.02 3.87 3.76
C PHE A 169 12.16 4.61 4.48
N ALA A 170 12.54 4.19 5.70
CA ALA A 170 13.64 4.81 6.44
C ALA A 170 14.96 4.83 5.65
N LYS A 171 15.26 3.77 4.89
CA LYS A 171 16.45 3.69 4.03
C LYS A 171 16.46 4.77 2.95
N HIS A 172 15.29 5.18 2.48
CA HIS A 172 15.15 6.27 1.51
C HIS A 172 15.32 7.64 2.18
N ALA A 173 14.78 7.81 3.38
CA ALA A 173 14.98 9.02 4.18
C ALA A 173 16.47 9.33 4.42
N LEU A 174 17.31 8.30 4.61
CA LEU A 174 18.77 8.45 4.74
C LEU A 174 19.47 8.99 3.49
N ARG A 175 18.81 9.01 2.34
CA ARG A 175 19.35 9.52 1.06
C ARG A 175 18.84 10.91 0.72
N GLU A 176 17.91 11.45 1.51
CA GLU A 176 17.34 12.75 1.23
C GLU A 176 18.36 13.86 1.43
N HIS A 177 18.33 14.86 0.55
CA HIS A 177 19.19 16.03 0.71
C HIS A 177 18.94 16.71 2.06
N ALA A 178 17.69 16.77 2.51
CA ALA A 178 17.31 17.38 3.78
C ALA A 178 17.87 16.61 5.01
N PHE A 179 18.03 15.29 4.86
CA PHE A 179 18.74 14.46 5.84
C PHE A 179 20.24 14.77 5.81
N LEU A 180 20.87 14.59 4.64
CA LEU A 180 22.32 14.64 4.45
C LEU A 180 22.92 16.00 4.81
N ASN A 181 22.20 17.10 4.53
CA ASN A 181 22.63 18.45 4.87
C ASN A 181 22.15 18.93 6.25
N ARG A 182 21.47 18.07 7.02
CA ARG A 182 20.93 18.35 8.36
C ARG A 182 19.96 19.55 8.41
N SER A 183 19.28 19.85 7.31
CA SER A 183 18.28 20.93 7.26
C SER A 183 16.93 20.54 7.84
N ALA A 184 16.60 19.24 7.84
CA ALA A 184 15.40 18.70 8.47
C ALA A 184 15.73 17.83 9.68
N GLN A 185 14.95 18.01 10.76
CA GLN A 185 14.88 17.12 11.91
C GLN A 185 13.83 16.01 11.70
N PHE A 186 12.80 16.30 10.91
CA PHE A 186 11.71 15.36 10.66
C PHE A 186 11.56 15.12 9.16
N ILE A 187 11.70 13.87 8.73
CA ILE A 187 11.49 13.43 7.36
C ILE A 187 10.20 12.62 7.35
N VAL A 188 9.18 13.13 6.68
CA VAL A 188 7.82 12.61 6.76
C VAL A 188 7.40 12.04 5.41
N TYR A 189 7.06 10.75 5.38
CA TYR A 189 6.43 10.11 4.23
C TYR A 189 5.01 9.63 4.51
N GLY A 190 4.33 9.22 3.44
CA GLY A 190 3.12 8.41 3.46
C GLY A 190 3.30 7.16 2.59
N HIS A 191 2.31 6.86 1.76
CA HIS A 191 2.31 5.82 0.70
C HIS A 191 2.34 4.37 1.16
N THR A 192 3.19 3.99 2.11
CA THR A 192 3.27 2.61 2.63
C THR A 192 2.01 2.18 3.37
N HIS A 193 1.16 3.14 3.74
CA HIS A 193 -0.03 2.96 4.58
C HIS A 193 0.29 2.52 6.01
N HIS A 194 1.51 2.19 6.40
CA HIS A 194 1.86 1.79 7.77
C HIS A 194 2.45 2.97 8.54
N HIS A 195 1.87 3.28 9.71
CA HIS A 195 2.44 4.27 10.61
C HIS A 195 3.80 3.78 11.13
N GLU A 196 4.80 4.66 11.12
CA GLU A 196 6.14 4.34 11.55
C GLU A 196 6.84 5.56 12.17
N ILE A 197 7.68 5.33 13.18
CA ILE A 197 8.58 6.33 13.75
C ILE A 197 9.95 5.67 13.88
N VAL A 198 10.93 6.18 13.14
CA VAL A 198 12.28 5.60 13.09
C VAL A 198 13.32 6.68 13.42
N PRO A 199 14.11 6.53 14.48
CA PRO A 199 15.27 7.40 14.70
C PRO A 199 16.33 7.14 13.63
N LEU A 200 16.85 8.20 13.01
CA LEU A 200 17.85 8.09 11.93
C LEU A 200 19.25 8.47 12.40
N ASP A 201 19.40 9.65 13.02
CA ASP A 201 20.69 10.16 13.50
C ASP A 201 20.50 11.08 14.73
N SER A 202 21.57 11.28 15.49
CA SER A 202 21.66 12.29 16.54
C SER A 202 22.79 13.27 16.24
N ILE A 203 22.45 14.55 16.17
CA ILE A 203 23.35 15.65 15.88
C ILE A 203 23.84 16.23 17.22
N PRO A 204 25.14 16.10 17.54
CA PRO A 204 25.69 16.68 18.76
C PRO A 204 25.70 18.21 18.65
N THR A 205 24.83 18.86 19.43
CA THR A 205 24.71 20.32 19.54
C THR A 205 24.67 20.74 21.00
N THR A 206 25.03 22.00 21.28
CA THR A 206 24.99 22.59 22.63
C THR A 206 23.75 23.48 22.75
N PRO A 207 23.00 23.47 23.88
CA PRO A 207 23.23 22.72 25.12
C PRO A 207 22.80 21.24 25.08
N HIS A 208 21.98 20.85 24.10
CA HIS A 208 21.47 19.48 23.97
C HIS A 208 21.57 18.99 22.52
N PRO A 209 21.79 17.69 22.30
CA PRO A 209 21.76 17.11 20.97
C PRO A 209 20.38 17.27 20.34
N THR A 210 20.34 17.37 19.00
CA THR A 210 19.11 17.34 18.21
C THR A 210 19.03 16.02 17.45
N ASN A 211 17.84 15.53 17.12
CA ASN A 211 17.68 14.24 16.44
C ASN A 211 17.10 14.42 15.05
N GLN A 212 17.46 13.52 14.13
CA GLN A 212 16.79 13.35 12.85
C GLN A 212 15.95 12.07 12.89
N MET A 213 14.70 12.18 12.48
CA MET A 213 13.73 11.09 12.54
C MET A 213 13.00 10.96 11.22
N TYR A 214 12.73 9.72 10.83
CA TYR A 214 11.80 9.39 9.76
C TYR A 214 10.44 9.04 10.40
N LEU A 215 9.37 9.60 9.83
CA LEU A 215 8.01 9.31 10.24
C LEU A 215 7.18 8.93 9.01
N ASN A 216 6.34 7.91 9.15
CA ASN A 216 5.27 7.63 8.22
C ASN A 216 3.93 7.92 8.88
N SER A 217 3.06 8.71 8.23
CA SER A 217 1.73 9.00 8.76
C SER A 217 0.78 7.81 8.69
N GLY A 218 1.11 6.77 7.91
CA GLY A 218 0.20 5.67 7.62
C GLY A 218 -1.00 6.12 6.78
N THR A 219 -2.12 5.42 6.95
CA THR A 219 -3.40 5.71 6.29
C THR A 219 -4.53 5.68 7.31
N TRP A 220 -5.63 6.40 7.05
CA TRP A 220 -6.85 6.31 7.86
C TRP A 220 -7.87 5.32 7.27
N HIS A 221 -7.46 4.54 6.28
CA HIS A 221 -8.27 3.46 5.70
C HIS A 221 -8.15 2.18 6.55
N THR A 222 -9.04 1.22 6.28
CA THR A 222 -9.00 -0.12 6.86
C THR A 222 -7.80 -0.90 6.34
N TYR A 223 -7.03 -1.48 7.25
CA TYR A 223 -6.04 -2.50 6.97
C TYR A 223 -6.72 -3.85 6.82
N TYR A 224 -6.23 -4.68 5.91
CA TYR A 224 -6.52 -6.10 5.89
C TYR A 224 -5.20 -6.84 5.96
N ASP A 225 -4.71 -7.09 7.17
CA ASP A 225 -3.43 -7.77 7.36
C ASP A 225 -3.62 -9.28 7.45
N LEU A 226 -2.70 -10.01 6.82
CA LEU A 226 -2.67 -11.46 6.94
C LEU A 226 -2.29 -11.85 8.36
N ALA A 227 -3.12 -12.69 8.99
CA ALA A 227 -2.87 -13.23 10.32
C ALA A 227 -1.51 -13.94 10.38
N VAL A 228 -0.74 -13.63 11.42
CA VAL A 228 0.57 -14.23 11.66
C VAL A 228 0.44 -15.72 12.03
N PHE A 229 -0.64 -16.09 12.71
CA PHE A 229 -0.93 -17.48 13.04
C PHE A 229 -1.50 -18.19 11.81
N LYS A 230 -0.77 -19.20 11.31
CA LYS A 230 -1.16 -20.02 10.15
C LYS A 230 -1.51 -19.19 8.90
N PRO A 231 -0.54 -18.45 8.34
CA PRO A 231 -0.77 -17.58 7.18
C PRO A 231 -1.28 -18.34 5.94
N GLU A 232 -1.02 -19.63 5.83
CA GLU A 232 -1.55 -20.53 4.80
C GLU A 232 -3.08 -20.62 4.82
N GLU A 233 -3.73 -20.35 5.95
CA GLU A 233 -5.19 -20.28 6.05
C GLU A 233 -5.75 -18.97 5.43
N GLN A 234 -4.87 -18.02 5.10
CA GLN A 234 -5.15 -16.70 4.50
C GLN A 234 -6.16 -15.87 5.28
N LYS A 235 -6.18 -15.96 6.61
CA LYS A 235 -7.11 -15.18 7.43
C LYS A 235 -6.64 -13.74 7.47
N PHE A 236 -7.45 -12.81 6.96
CA PHE A 236 -7.17 -11.39 7.03
C PHE A 236 -7.92 -10.77 8.20
N ILE A 237 -7.24 -9.93 8.99
CA ILE A 237 -7.81 -9.24 10.14
C ILE A 237 -8.00 -7.77 9.76
N PRO A 238 -9.26 -7.26 9.75
CA PRO A 238 -9.51 -5.86 9.53
C PRO A 238 -9.21 -5.04 10.79
N TYR A 239 -8.59 -3.88 10.64
CA TYR A 239 -8.50 -2.86 11.69
C TYR A 239 -8.21 -1.50 11.06
N GLN A 240 -8.38 -0.42 11.81
CA GLN A 240 -8.05 0.94 11.38
C GLN A 240 -7.05 1.56 12.37
N VAL A 241 -6.16 2.40 11.86
CA VAL A 241 -5.21 3.17 12.67
C VAL A 241 -5.34 4.64 12.30
N LEU A 242 -5.78 5.45 13.26
CA LEU A 242 -5.81 6.89 13.11
C LEU A 242 -4.52 7.47 13.68
N THR A 243 -3.75 8.17 12.84
CA THR A 243 -2.48 8.78 13.25
C THR A 243 -2.50 10.29 13.01
N TYR A 244 -2.05 11.06 14.01
CA TYR A 244 -1.76 12.48 13.91
C TYR A 244 -0.27 12.71 14.16
N LEU A 245 0.38 13.41 13.24
CA LEU A 245 1.74 13.95 13.43
C LEU A 245 1.62 15.46 13.60
N SER A 246 2.02 15.96 14.77
CA SER A 246 2.04 17.40 15.08
C SER A 246 3.48 17.83 15.28
N PHE A 247 3.85 18.95 14.67
CA PHE A 247 5.20 19.52 14.75
C PHE A 247 5.12 20.93 15.29
N PHE A 248 6.06 21.27 16.16
CA PHE A 248 6.03 22.50 16.93
C PHE A 248 7.36 23.24 16.77
N LYS A 249 7.25 24.55 16.61
CA LYS A 249 8.37 25.47 16.52
C LYS A 249 8.64 26.07 17.90
N ASP A 250 9.91 26.20 18.23
CA ASP A 250 10.41 26.84 19.44
C ASP A 250 9.69 26.33 20.70
N ASP A 251 8.87 27.16 21.33
CA ASP A 251 8.16 26.85 22.58
C ASP A 251 6.63 26.77 22.38
N GLU A 252 6.15 26.54 21.15
CA GLU A 252 4.72 26.34 20.85
C GLU A 252 4.08 25.20 21.68
N ARG A 253 4.92 24.31 22.24
CA ARG A 253 4.48 23.15 23.03
C ARG A 253 5.48 22.80 24.14
N ASP A 254 5.75 23.73 25.05
CA ASP A 254 6.63 23.51 26.22
C ASP A 254 7.98 22.85 25.86
N GLY A 255 8.62 23.35 24.80
CA GLY A 255 9.88 22.86 24.25
C GLY A 255 9.81 21.56 23.45
N ARG A 256 8.64 20.90 23.34
CA ARG A 256 8.48 19.71 22.49
C ARG A 256 8.53 20.11 21.02
N ARG A 257 9.20 19.29 20.20
CA ARG A 257 9.38 19.55 18.75
C ARG A 257 8.40 18.77 17.88
N PHE A 258 7.92 17.63 18.36
CA PHE A 258 6.86 16.88 17.70
C PHE A 258 6.06 16.06 18.72
N GLU A 259 4.84 15.69 18.33
CA GLU A 259 4.03 14.66 18.97
C GLU A 259 3.44 13.75 17.88
N ALA A 260 3.44 12.45 18.14
CA ALA A 260 2.77 11.47 17.31
C ALA A 260 1.72 10.76 18.17
N TRP A 261 0.47 10.84 17.75
CA TRP A 261 -0.67 10.22 18.43
C TRP A 261 -1.28 9.20 17.49
N SER A 262 -1.38 7.95 17.93
CA SER A 262 -2.05 6.89 17.18
C SER A 262 -3.10 6.17 18.04
N GLY A 263 -4.21 5.82 17.41
CA GLY A 263 -5.26 5.00 17.98
C GLY A 263 -5.65 3.91 17.00
N ALA A 264 -5.70 2.66 17.46
CA ALA A 264 -6.11 1.52 16.67
C ALA A 264 -7.49 1.01 17.12
N PHE A 265 -8.33 0.63 16.18
CA PHE A 265 -9.66 0.09 16.46
C PHE A 265 -10.05 -0.98 15.44
N SER A 266 -10.83 -1.94 15.92
CA SER A 266 -11.43 -3.03 15.15
C SER A 266 -12.89 -3.12 15.55
N GLU A 267 -13.76 -3.43 14.60
CA GLU A 267 -15.12 -3.88 14.89
C GLU A 267 -15.13 -5.31 15.44
#